data_AF-A0A9Q0LCM2-F1
#
_entry.id   AF-A0A9Q0LCM2-F1
#
_cell.length_a   1.000
_cell.length_b   1.000
_cell.length_c   1.000
_cell.angle_alpha   90.00
_cell.angle_beta   90.00
_cell.angle_gamma   90.00
#
_symmetry.space_group_name_H-M   'P 1'
#
loop_
_entity.id
_entity.type
_entity.pdbx_description
1 polymer ?
#
loop_
_entity_poly.entity_id
_entity_poly.type
_entity_poly.pdbx_seq_one_letter_code
_entity_poly.pdbx_strand_id
1 'polypeptide(L)'
;MDSNSIIKICTKGKISNYVKYGNQLIENGNKKITIVGVGNVMNKVVSVAEILKRKNPKFHQINSIQFVEIETPSKTTKKIPSISIFLSLEKPENTALGYQAPLEEEKNEEIRRLGPFIDMKKEQKNFNQISKKKSQDFQ
;
A
#
# COMPACT_ATOMS: atom_id res chain seq x y z
N MET A 1 -8.80 -20.13 -16.64
CA MET A 1 -7.63 -19.24 -16.77
C MET A 1 -7.58 -18.40 -15.51
N ASP A 2 -6.58 -18.60 -14.67
CA ASP A 2 -6.37 -17.81 -13.46
C ASP A 2 -5.93 -16.40 -13.85
N SER A 3 -6.90 -15.51 -14.05
CA SER A 3 -6.65 -14.11 -14.38
C SER A 3 -6.10 -13.39 -13.15
N ASN A 4 -4.78 -13.42 -12.96
CA ASN A 4 -4.12 -12.58 -11.97
C ASN A 4 -4.38 -11.10 -12.32
N SER A 5 -5.17 -10.41 -11.51
CA SER A 5 -5.57 -9.03 -11.78
C SER A 5 -4.50 -8.05 -11.32
N ILE A 6 -4.05 -7.16 -12.22
CA ILE A 6 -2.95 -6.22 -11.94
C ILE A 6 -3.48 -4.80 -11.75
N ILE A 7 -3.15 -4.18 -10.61
CA ILE A 7 -3.43 -2.79 -10.28
C ILE A 7 -2.14 -1.98 -10.41
N LYS A 8 -2.07 -1.11 -11.42
CA LYS A 8 -0.93 -0.21 -11.64
C LYS A 8 -1.17 1.13 -10.94
N ILE A 9 -0.26 1.50 -10.04
CA ILE A 9 -0.36 2.75 -9.28
C ILE A 9 0.31 3.89 -10.05
N CYS A 10 -0.40 5.02 -10.18
CA CYS A 10 0.08 6.22 -10.84
C CYS A 10 0.23 7.37 -9.86
N THR A 11 1.16 8.29 -10.15
CA THR A 11 1.47 9.44 -9.27
C THR A 11 0.25 10.33 -9.00
N LYS A 12 -0.58 10.59 -10.03
CA LYS A 12 -1.79 11.43 -9.89
C LYS A 12 -3.01 10.69 -9.33
N GLY A 13 -2.97 9.35 -9.27
CA GLY A 13 -4.10 8.55 -8.82
C GLY A 13 -4.34 8.67 -7.31
N LYS A 14 -5.62 8.72 -6.92
CA LYS A 14 -6.06 8.68 -5.52
C LYS A 14 -6.05 7.25 -4.99
N ILE A 15 -5.51 7.05 -3.78
CA ILE A 15 -5.45 5.75 -3.10
C ILE A 15 -6.85 5.11 -3.01
N SER A 16 -7.88 5.91 -2.70
CA SER A 16 -9.27 5.47 -2.60
C SER A 16 -9.78 4.75 -3.86
N ASN A 17 -9.37 5.21 -5.05
CA ASN A 17 -9.84 4.64 -6.30
C ASN A 17 -9.23 3.26 -6.53
N TYR A 18 -7.94 3.10 -6.23
CA TYR A 18 -7.26 1.82 -6.32
C TYR A 18 -7.80 0.81 -5.30
N VAL A 19 -8.07 1.26 -4.08
CA VAL A 19 -8.70 0.42 -3.05
C VAL A 19 -10.12 0.02 -3.47
N LYS A 20 -10.92 0.94 -4.01
CA LYS A 20 -12.26 0.64 -4.52
C LYS A 20 -12.20 -0.43 -5.62
N TYR A 21 -11.31 -0.24 -6.59
CA TYR A 21 -11.13 -1.20 -7.68
C TYR A 21 -10.62 -2.55 -7.19
N GLY A 22 -9.67 -2.58 -6.26
CA GLY A 22 -9.20 -3.81 -5.64
C GLY A 22 -10.31 -4.58 -4.93
N ASN A 23 -11.18 -3.90 -4.17
CA ASN A 23 -12.34 -4.55 -3.55
C ASN A 23 -13.31 -5.13 -4.60
N GLN A 24 -13.59 -4.39 -5.67
CA GLN A 24 -14.44 -4.89 -6.76
C GLN A 24 -13.86 -6.15 -7.41
N LEU A 25 -12.54 -6.22 -7.59
CA LEU A 25 -11.89 -7.43 -8.09
C LEU A 25 -12.11 -8.62 -7.15
N ILE A 26 -11.95 -8.41 -5.84
CA ILE A 26 -12.15 -9.47 -4.82
C ILE A 26 -13.62 -9.91 -4.78
N GLU A 27 -14.57 -8.96 -4.78
CA GLU A 27 -16.01 -9.21 -4.78
C GLU A 27 -16.46 -9.99 -6.03
N ASN A 28 -15.83 -9.73 -7.17
CA ASN A 28 -16.05 -10.47 -8.42
C ASN A 28 -15.38 -11.86 -8.45
N GLY A 29 -14.82 -12.32 -7.33
CA GLY A 29 -14.23 -13.66 -7.20
C GLY A 29 -12.75 -13.77 -7.53
N ASN A 30 -12.03 -12.66 -7.76
CA ASN A 30 -10.58 -12.72 -7.96
C ASN A 30 -9.87 -13.06 -6.65
N LYS A 31 -9.18 -14.20 -6.62
CA LYS A 31 -8.41 -14.65 -5.44
C LYS A 31 -6.97 -14.13 -5.40
N LYS A 32 -6.48 -13.56 -6.51
CA LYS A 32 -5.09 -13.16 -6.73
C LYS A 32 -5.06 -11.75 -7.31
N ILE A 33 -4.35 -10.84 -6.65
CA ILE A 33 -4.20 -9.44 -7.07
C ILE A 33 -2.73 -9.05 -6.97
N THR A 34 -2.22 -8.38 -7.99
CA THR A 34 -0.87 -7.81 -7.98
C THR A 34 -0.95 -6.29 -8.02
N ILE A 35 -0.30 -5.60 -7.09
CA ILE A 35 -0.24 -4.14 -7.04
C ILE A 35 1.18 -3.73 -7.38
N VAL A 36 1.35 -2.93 -8.43
CA VAL A 36 2.67 -2.57 -8.98
C VAL A 36 2.83 -1.06 -9.03
N GLY A 37 4.04 -0.60 -8.73
CA GLY A 37 4.44 0.79 -8.93
C GLY A 37 5.94 0.94 -9.10
N VAL A 38 6.34 2.09 -9.66
CA VAL A 38 7.73 2.39 -10.03
C VAL A 38 8.09 3.80 -9.55
N GLY A 39 9.26 3.96 -8.92
CA GLY A 39 9.78 5.23 -8.44
C GLY A 39 8.94 5.84 -7.33
N ASN A 40 8.54 7.10 -7.49
CA ASN A 40 7.92 7.92 -6.43
C ASN A 40 6.54 7.44 -5.95
N VAL A 41 5.98 6.38 -6.53
CA VAL A 41 4.67 5.82 -6.12
C VAL A 41 4.78 4.59 -5.22
N MET A 42 5.98 4.11 -4.91
CA MET A 42 6.16 2.89 -4.10
C MET A 42 5.44 2.98 -2.74
N ASN A 43 5.48 4.13 -2.08
CA ASN A 43 4.74 4.38 -0.84
C ASN A 43 3.21 4.22 -1.00
N LYS A 44 2.66 4.64 -2.15
CA LYS A 44 1.24 4.45 -2.47
C LYS A 44 0.90 2.98 -2.72
N VAL A 45 1.80 2.22 -3.35
CA VAL A 45 1.61 0.77 -3.56
C VAL A 45 1.43 0.06 -2.22
N VAL A 46 2.34 0.30 -1.27
CA VAL A 46 2.26 -0.25 0.09
C VAL A 46 0.97 0.20 0.76
N SER A 47 0.63 1.49 0.69
CA SER A 47 -0.60 2.02 1.31
C SER A 47 -1.87 1.35 0.78
N VAL A 48 -1.96 1.13 -0.54
CA VAL A 48 -3.11 0.44 -1.15
C VAL A 48 -3.17 -1.01 -0.70
N ALA A 49 -2.04 -1.72 -0.70
CA ALA A 49 -1.97 -3.11 -0.23
C ALA A 49 -2.43 -3.25 1.23
N GLU A 50 -1.93 -2.38 2.12
CA GLU A 50 -2.29 -2.41 3.54
C GLU A 50 -3.78 -2.12 3.78
N ILE A 51 -4.36 -1.17 3.06
CA ILE A 51 -5.79 -0.86 3.20
C ILE A 51 -6.65 -2.05 2.73
N LEU A 52 -6.26 -2.73 1.65
CA LEU A 52 -6.97 -3.92 1.17
C LEU A 52 -6.88 -5.07 2.19
N LYS A 53 -5.70 -5.31 2.77
CA LYS A 53 -5.50 -6.36 3.79
C LYS A 53 -6.32 -6.12 5.07
N ARG A 54 -6.53 -4.88 5.50
CA ARG A 54 -7.34 -4.58 6.70
C ARG A 54 -8.78 -5.07 6.61
N LYS A 55 -9.34 -5.11 5.39
CA LYS A 55 -10.68 -5.64 5.15
C LYS A 55 -10.70 -7.16 5.02
N ASN A 56 -9.61 -7.75 4.55
CA ASN A 56 -9.49 -9.19 4.28
C ASN A 56 -8.18 -9.72 4.86
N PRO A 57 -8.15 -10.08 6.15
CA PRO A 57 -6.90 -10.41 6.85
C PRO A 57 -6.25 -11.72 6.39
N LYS A 58 -6.95 -12.52 5.59
CA LYS A 58 -6.56 -13.85 5.10
C LYS A 58 -5.58 -13.82 3.91
N PHE A 59 -5.13 -12.65 3.47
CA PHE A 59 -4.22 -12.55 2.34
C PHE A 59 -2.80 -13.01 2.70
N HIS A 60 -2.30 -13.97 1.95
CA HIS A 60 -0.89 -14.23 1.77
C HIS A 60 -0.27 -13.15 0.90
N GLN A 61 0.90 -12.63 1.30
CA GLN A 61 1.57 -11.56 0.59
C GLN A 61 2.96 -12.02 0.11
N ILE A 62 3.36 -11.60 -1.09
CA ILE A 62 4.73 -11.73 -1.58
C ILE A 62 5.17 -10.37 -2.12
N ASN A 63 6.28 -9.86 -1.60
CA ASN A 63 6.89 -8.61 -2.04
C ASN A 63 8.06 -8.89 -2.97
N SER A 64 8.07 -8.23 -4.12
CA SER A 64 9.21 -8.23 -5.04
C SER A 64 9.65 -6.81 -5.31
N ILE A 65 10.96 -6.57 -5.24
CA ILE A 65 11.60 -5.30 -5.54
C ILE A 65 12.60 -5.55 -6.66
N GLN A 66 12.53 -4.74 -7.71
CA GLN A 66 13.40 -4.84 -8.88
C GLN A 66 13.74 -3.44 -9.41
N PHE A 67 14.78 -3.34 -10.23
CA PHE A 67 15.05 -2.11 -10.98
C PHE A 67 14.48 -2.24 -12.39
N VAL A 68 13.81 -1.18 -12.83
CA VAL A 68 13.40 -1.00 -14.23
C VAL A 68 14.37 -0.02 -14.86
N GLU A 69 14.99 -0.43 -15.96
CA GLU A 69 15.89 0.42 -16.72
C GLU A 69 15.09 1.19 -17.76
N ILE A 70 15.23 2.51 -17.78
CA ILE A 70 14.55 3.41 -18.72
C ILE A 70 15.59 4.27 -19.41
N GLU A 71 15.58 4.29 -20.74
CA GLU A 71 16.39 5.20 -21.53
C GLU A 71 15.80 6.60 -21.48
N THR A 72 16.63 7.58 -21.14
CA THR A 72 16.23 8.99 -21.14
C THR A 72 16.48 9.62 -22.52
N PRO A 73 15.83 10.76 -22.84
CA PRO A 73 16.11 11.52 -24.06
C PRO A 73 17.59 11.90 -24.24
N SER A 74 18.37 11.92 -23.16
CA SER A 74 19.82 12.17 -23.17
C SER A 74 20.66 10.91 -23.48
N LYS A 75 20.05 9.80 -23.92
CA LYS A 75 20.69 8.50 -24.16
C LYS A 75 21.40 7.92 -22.94
N THR A 76 20.99 8.31 -21.73
CA THR A 76 21.47 7.71 -20.48
C THR A 76 20.45 6.71 -19.95
N THR A 77 20.91 5.55 -19.49
CA THR A 77 20.06 4.53 -18.87
C THR A 77 19.88 4.85 -17.39
N LYS A 78 18.63 5.10 -16.99
CA LYS A 78 18.28 5.34 -15.59
C LYS A 78 17.68 4.07 -14.99
N LYS A 79 18.23 3.61 -13.87
CA LYS A 79 17.66 2.54 -13.05
C LYS A 79 16.64 3.14 -12.08
N ILE A 80 15.38 2.71 -12.17
CA ILE A 80 14.31 3.17 -11.28
C ILE A 80 13.80 1.98 -10.46
N PRO A 81 13.71 2.10 -9.13
CA PRO A 81 13.17 1.03 -8.31
C PRO A 81 11.69 0.79 -8.61
N SER A 82 11.29 -0.46 -8.60
CA SER A 82 9.91 -0.92 -8.74
C SER A 82 9.59 -1.87 -7.61
N ILE A 83 8.37 -1.76 -7.08
CA ILE A 83 7.81 -2.68 -6.11
C ILE A 83 6.57 -3.35 -6.71
N SER A 84 6.47 -4.66 -6.51
CA SER A 84 5.30 -5.46 -6.82
C SER A 84 4.87 -6.20 -5.55
N ILE A 85 3.61 -6.00 -5.14
CA ILE A 85 3.01 -6.69 -4.01
C ILE A 85 1.95 -7.63 -4.55
N PHE A 86 2.19 -8.92 -4.41
CA PHE A 86 1.25 -9.97 -4.76
C PHE A 86 0.44 -10.35 -3.51
N LEU A 87 -0.89 -10.35 -3.63
CA LEU A 87 -1.83 -10.75 -2.59
C LEU A 87 -2.65 -11.94 -3.08
N SER A 88 -2.70 -13.02 -2.30
CA SER A 88 -3.49 -14.20 -2.61
C SER A 88 -4.23 -14.76 -1.39
N LEU A 89 -5.46 -15.23 -1.60
CA LEU A 89 -6.20 -15.99 -0.57
C LEU A 89 -5.73 -17.44 -0.47
N GLU A 90 -4.97 -17.91 -1.46
CA GLU A 90 -4.44 -19.27 -1.51
C GLU A 90 -3.00 -19.27 -0.97
N LYS A 91 -2.67 -20.28 -0.17
CA LYS A 91 -1.31 -20.43 0.36
C LYS A 91 -0.35 -20.72 -0.79
N PRO A 92 0.76 -19.98 -0.94
CA PRO A 92 1.75 -20.32 -1.96
C PRO A 92 2.44 -21.64 -1.60
N GLU A 93 2.76 -22.43 -2.64
CA GLU A 93 3.39 -23.74 -2.50
C GLU A 93 4.76 -23.68 -1.83
N ASN A 94 5.48 -22.56 -1.99
CA ASN A 94 6.79 -22.35 -1.41
C ASN A 94 6.87 -20.95 -0.78
N THR A 95 7.52 -20.84 0.38
CA THR A 95 7.78 -19.54 1.03
C THR A 95 8.87 -18.81 0.26
N ALA A 96 8.49 -18.16 -0.84
CA ALA A 96 9.38 -17.38 -1.67
C ALA A 96 10.00 -16.21 -0.87
N LEU A 97 11.14 -15.70 -1.35
CA LEU A 97 11.72 -14.47 -0.82
C LEU A 97 10.67 -13.34 -0.83
N GLY A 98 10.56 -12.62 0.29
CA GLY A 98 9.57 -11.56 0.44
C GLY A 98 8.15 -12.04 0.77
N TYR A 99 7.95 -13.33 1.06
CA TYR A 99 6.69 -13.85 1.58
C TYR A 99 6.35 -13.30 2.98
N GLN A 100 5.07 -13.03 3.20
CA GLN A 100 4.49 -12.64 4.46
C GLN A 100 3.17 -13.38 4.67
N ALA A 101 3.04 -14.03 5.83
CA ALA A 101 1.84 -14.76 6.21
C ALA A 101 0.65 -13.79 6.50
N PRO A 102 -0.59 -14.28 6.45
CA PRO A 102 -1.77 -13.48 6.77
C PRO A 102 -1.72 -12.96 8.21
N LEU A 103 -2.36 -11.84 8.47
CA LEU A 103 -2.39 -11.24 9.81
C LEU A 103 -3.36 -12.01 10.71
N GLU A 104 -2.94 -12.33 11.93
CA GLU A 104 -3.80 -12.91 12.96
C GLU A 104 -4.95 -11.95 13.31
N GLU A 105 -6.17 -12.48 13.53
CA GLU A 105 -7.38 -11.65 13.71
C GLU A 105 -7.25 -10.68 14.90
N GLU A 106 -6.61 -11.10 16.01
CA GLU A 106 -6.38 -10.27 17.19
C GLU A 106 -5.56 -9.00 16.87
N LYS A 107 -4.46 -9.16 16.15
CA LYS A 107 -3.61 -8.04 15.69
C LYS A 107 -4.38 -7.12 14.72
N ASN A 108 -5.27 -7.69 13.90
CA ASN A 108 -6.10 -6.89 13.01
C ASN A 108 -7.13 -6.04 13.75
N GLU A 109 -7.71 -6.56 14.83
CA GLU A 109 -8.60 -5.76 15.68
C GLU A 109 -7.89 -4.57 16.30
N GLU A 110 -6.67 -4.79 16.82
CA GLU A 110 -5.85 -3.70 17.37
C GLU A 110 -5.57 -2.62 16.31
N ILE A 111 -5.18 -3.02 15.10
CA ILE A 111 -4.95 -2.09 13.99
C ILE A 111 -6.24 -1.33 13.60
N ARG A 112 -7.40 -1.99 13.67
CA ARG A 112 -8.70 -1.32 13.43
C ARG A 112 -9.02 -0.30 14.52
N ARG A 113 -8.66 -0.58 15.78
CA ARG A 113 -8.85 0.34 16.92
C ARG A 113 -7.94 1.56 16.83
N LEU A 114 -6.71 1.41 16.32
CA LEU A 114 -5.74 2.50 16.19
C LEU A 114 -6.08 3.54 15.11
N GLY A 115 -7.09 3.29 14.26
CA GLY A 115 -7.50 4.22 13.22
C GLY A 115 -6.46 4.41 12.09
N PRO A 116 -6.77 5.21 11.05
CA PRO A 116 -5.84 5.45 9.96
C PRO A 116 -4.67 6.33 10.42
N PHE A 117 -3.43 5.89 10.13
CA PHE A 117 -2.18 6.65 10.36
C PHE A 117 -2.14 8.07 9.73
N ILE A 118 -3.14 8.42 8.92
CA ILE A 118 -3.32 9.75 8.31
C ILE A 118 -3.65 10.81 9.38
N ASP A 119 -4.27 10.42 10.49
CA ASP A 119 -4.66 11.36 11.55
C ASP A 119 -3.46 11.92 12.34
N MET A 120 -2.29 11.28 12.29
CA MET A 120 -1.06 11.81 12.93
C MET A 120 -0.62 13.16 12.33
N LYS A 121 -0.91 13.43 11.05
CA LYS A 121 -0.67 14.75 10.44
C LYS A 121 -1.69 15.80 10.87
N LYS A 122 -2.92 15.41 11.20
CA LYS A 122 -3.92 16.32 11.78
C LYS A 122 -3.58 16.62 13.23
N GLU A 123 -3.14 15.63 13.99
CA GLU A 123 -2.69 15.77 15.36
C GLU A 123 -1.44 16.66 15.46
N GLN A 124 -0.44 16.49 14.58
CA GLN A 124 0.71 17.40 14.51
C GLN A 124 0.30 18.83 14.15
N LYS A 125 -0.66 19.01 13.23
CA LYS A 125 -1.21 20.35 12.91
C LYS A 125 -1.94 20.96 14.12
N ASN A 126 -2.74 20.17 14.84
CA ASN A 126 -3.43 20.63 16.05
C ASN A 126 -2.43 20.96 17.17
N PHE A 127 -1.42 20.12 17.41
CA PHE A 127 -0.36 20.38 18.38
C PHE A 127 0.39 21.68 18.07
N ASN A 128 0.74 21.90 16.80
CA ASN A 128 1.42 23.11 16.35
C ASN A 128 0.54 24.38 16.41
N GLN A 129 -0.79 24.24 16.34
CA GLN A 129 -1.70 25.37 16.55
C GLN A 129 -1.90 25.68 18.03
N ILE A 130 -2.01 24.66 18.88
CA ILE A 130 -2.17 24.79 20.33
C ILE A 130 -0.92 25.42 20.97
N SER A 131 0.28 25.01 20.54
CA SER A 131 1.54 25.59 21.03
C SER A 131 1.70 27.06 20.63
N LYS A 132 1.27 27.45 19.42
CA LYS A 132 1.27 28.85 18.99
C LYS A 132 0.28 29.72 19.77
N LYS A 133 -0.87 29.18 20.17
CA LYS A 133 -1.88 29.90 20.94
C LYS A 133 -1.42 30.17 22.38
N LYS A 134 -0.82 29.17 23.03
CA LYS A 134 -0.24 29.30 24.38
C LYS A 134 0.90 30.32 24.49
N SER A 135 1.64 30.59 23.40
CA SER A 135 2.68 31.62 23.40
C SER A 135 2.16 33.04 23.22
N GLN A 136 0.91 33.23 22.75
CA GLN A 136 0.28 34.54 22.63
C GLN A 136 -0.45 34.97 23.91
N ASP A 137 -0.92 34.02 24.71
CA ASP A 137 -1.64 34.29 25.97
C ASP A 137 -0.71 34.66 27.15
N PHE A 138 0.61 34.74 26.92
CA PHE A 138 1.65 35.06 27.92
C PHE A 138 2.40 36.38 27.65
N GLN A 139 1.83 37.27 26.83
CA GLN A 139 2.29 38.66 26.66
C GLN A 139 1.26 39.65 27.20
#